data_AF-A0A1E3RA71-F1
#
_entry.id   AF-A0A1E3RA71-F1
#
_cell.length_a   1.000
_cell.length_b   1.000
_cell.length_c   1.000
_cell.angle_alpha   90.00
_cell.angle_beta   90.00
_cell.angle_gamma   90.00
#
_symmetry.space_group_name_H-M   'P 1'
#
loop_
_entity.id
_entity.type
_entity.pdbx_description
1 polymer ?
#
loop_
_entity_poly.entity_id
_entity_poly.type
_entity_poly.pdbx_seq_one_letter_code
_entity_poly.pdbx_strand_id
1 'polypeptide(L)'
;MAVAPAHAGEKDDQFIEYLDQKGVPYSSKTEAIRVAKDFCLARTRQNAPKWRAAYHLAHEQGWTETEAAHFAEAAIPTYCPRVWK
;
A
#
# COMPACT_ATOMS: atom_id res chain seq x y z
N MET A 1 -4.94 -13.19 -21.03
CA MET A 1 -4.96 -13.53 -19.59
C MET A 1 -3.64 -13.07 -19.01
N ALA A 2 -3.63 -12.06 -18.15
CA ALA A 2 -2.40 -11.56 -17.53
C ALA A 2 -2.05 -12.48 -16.35
N VAL A 3 -1.04 -13.33 -16.53
CA VAL A 3 -0.49 -14.15 -15.45
C VAL A 3 0.28 -13.18 -14.56
N ALA A 4 -0.27 -12.87 -13.39
CA ALA A 4 0.50 -12.16 -12.37
C ALA A 4 1.78 -12.98 -12.10
N PRO A 5 2.95 -12.34 -11.95
CA PRO A 5 4.17 -13.07 -11.64
C PRO A 5 3.89 -13.93 -10.40
N ALA A 6 4.36 -15.19 -10.36
CA ALA A 6 4.17 -16.06 -9.19
C ALA A 6 4.67 -15.39 -7.88
N HIS A 7 5.67 -14.50 -7.99
CA HIS A 7 6.20 -13.68 -6.90
C HIS A 7 5.34 -12.48 -6.49
N ALA A 8 4.35 -12.08 -7.30
CA ALA A 8 3.38 -11.06 -6.90
C ALA A 8 2.37 -11.66 -5.92
N GLY A 9 1.92 -12.91 -6.14
CA GLY A 9 1.00 -13.60 -5.23
C GLY A 9 1.56 -13.73 -3.81
N GLU A 10 2.79 -14.24 -3.68
CA GLU A 10 3.42 -14.41 -2.35
C GLU A 10 3.62 -13.09 -1.59
N LYS A 11 3.98 -12.01 -2.31
CA LYS A 11 4.11 -10.67 -1.73
C LYS A 11 2.76 -10.05 -1.36
N ASP A 12 1.75 -10.29 -2.20
CA ASP A 12 0.39 -9.86 -1.95
C ASP A 12 -0.17 -10.56 -0.70
N ASP A 13 0.09 -11.85 -0.53
CA ASP A 13 -0.34 -12.61 0.65
C ASP A 13 0.38 -12.15 1.94
N GLN A 14 1.70 -11.94 1.89
CA GLN A 14 2.47 -11.38 3.04
C GLN A 14 1.99 -9.99 3.43
N PHE A 15 1.67 -9.15 2.44
CA PHE A 15 1.13 -7.82 2.68
C PHE A 15 -0.21 -7.89 3.41
N ILE A 16 -1.13 -8.73 2.94
CA ILE A 16 -2.44 -8.91 3.57
C ILE A 16 -2.29 -9.50 4.98
N GLU A 17 -1.44 -10.50 5.18
CA GLU A 17 -1.19 -11.09 6.50
C GLU A 17 -0.68 -10.05 7.49
N TYR A 18 0.21 -9.14 7.06
CA TYR A 18 0.67 -8.04 7.90
C TYR A 18 -0.47 -7.08 8.27
N LEU A 19 -1.36 -6.74 7.34
CA LEU A 19 -2.51 -5.88 7.63
C LEU A 19 -3.45 -6.53 8.66
N ASP A 20 -3.73 -7.82 8.53
CA ASP A 20 -4.51 -8.60 9.50
C ASP A 20 -3.85 -8.61 10.89
N GLN A 21 -2.54 -8.83 10.96
CA GLN A 21 -1.79 -8.82 12.23
C GLN A 21 -1.81 -7.45 12.92
N LYS A 22 -1.82 -6.37 12.14
CA LYS A 22 -1.87 -4.98 12.65
C LYS A 22 -3.29 -4.46 12.86
N GLY A 23 -4.31 -5.23 12.46
CA GLY A 23 -5.71 -4.82 12.56
C GLY A 23 -6.07 -3.66 11.63
N VAL A 24 -5.37 -3.50 10.50
CA VAL A 24 -5.69 -2.46 9.53
C VAL A 24 -6.95 -2.87 8.75
N PRO A 25 -8.04 -2.09 8.79
CA PRO A 25 -9.26 -2.46 8.10
C PRO A 25 -9.10 -2.29 6.60
N TYR A 26 -9.52 -3.28 5.81
CA TYR A 26 -9.54 -3.18 4.35
C TYR A 26 -10.79 -3.86 3.78
N SER A 27 -11.37 -3.26 2.74
CA SER A 27 -12.61 -3.76 2.14
C SER A 27 -12.44 -5.13 1.46
N SER A 28 -11.30 -5.35 0.79
CA SER A 28 -10.99 -6.58 0.07
C SER A 28 -9.49 -6.65 -0.23
N LYS A 29 -8.92 -7.86 -0.32
CA LYS A 29 -7.49 -8.06 -0.66
C LYS A 29 -7.10 -7.32 -1.95
N THR A 30 -7.93 -7.42 -2.99
CA THR A 30 -7.70 -6.75 -4.27
C THR A 30 -7.69 -5.23 -4.16
N GLU A 31 -8.54 -4.66 -3.29
CA GLU A 31 -8.58 -3.23 -3.05
C GLU A 31 -7.33 -2.78 -2.29
N ALA A 32 -6.95 -3.50 -1.23
CA ALA A 32 -5.74 -3.21 -0.46
C ALA A 32 -4.49 -3.19 -1.35
N ILE A 33 -4.34 -4.19 -2.25
CA ILE A 33 -3.24 -4.24 -3.22
C ILE A 33 -3.29 -3.07 -4.20
N ARG A 34 -4.48 -2.72 -4.71
CA ARG A 34 -4.66 -1.57 -5.62
C ARG A 34 -4.24 -0.28 -4.92
N VAL A 35 -4.71 -0.06 -3.69
CA VAL A 35 -4.42 1.11 -2.87
C VAL A 35 -2.92 1.19 -2.56
N ALA A 36 -2.27 0.07 -2.24
CA ALA A 36 -0.83 0.03 -1.99
C ALA A 36 -0.01 0.43 -3.23
N LYS A 37 -0.42 -0.03 -4.42
CA LYS A 37 0.19 0.37 -5.69
C LYS A 37 -0.05 1.85 -6.00
N ASP A 38 -1.26 2.35 -5.79
CA ASP A 38 -1.59 3.76 -6.02
C ASP A 38 -0.83 4.68 -5.06
N PHE A 39 -0.73 4.31 -3.78
CA PHE A 39 0.10 4.98 -2.78
C PHE A 39 1.57 5.10 -3.26
N CYS A 40 2.13 4.01 -3.78
CA CYS A 40 3.48 4.05 -4.33
C CYS A 40 3.59 4.93 -5.57
N LEU A 41 2.62 4.89 -6.48
CA LEU A 41 2.58 5.77 -7.66
C LEU A 41 2.49 7.25 -7.25
N ALA A 42 1.62 7.58 -6.29
CA ALA A 42 1.46 8.92 -5.75
C ALA A 42 2.77 9.47 -5.16
N ARG A 43 3.58 8.62 -4.51
CA ARG A 43 4.91 8.99 -4.01
C ARG A 43 5.96 9.17 -5.10
N THR A 44 5.79 8.55 -6.26
CA THR A 44 6.73 8.68 -7.41
C THR A 44 6.44 9.88 -8.31
N ARG A 45 5.26 10.51 -8.21
CA ARG A 45 4.93 11.70 -8.99
C ARG A 45 5.83 12.87 -8.55
N GLN A 46 6.59 13.43 -9.49
CA GLN A 46 7.37 14.65 -9.25
C GLN A 46 6.44 15.76 -8.73
N ASN A 47 6.86 16.45 -7.66
CA ASN A 47 6.11 17.48 -6.93
C ASN A 47 4.90 17.01 -6.08
N ALA A 48 4.69 15.71 -5.87
CA ALA A 48 3.72 15.26 -4.88
C ALA A 48 4.33 15.30 -3.46
N PRO A 49 3.71 16.02 -2.49
CA PRO A 49 4.14 15.95 -1.11
C PRO A 49 4.00 14.53 -0.59
N LYS A 50 5.06 13.97 0.04
CA LYS A 50 5.05 12.61 0.59
C LYS A 50 3.90 12.35 1.56
N TRP A 51 3.50 13.38 2.31
CA TRP A 51 2.38 13.34 3.25
C TRP A 51 1.02 13.25 2.55
N ARG A 52 0.90 13.70 1.29
CA ARG A 52 -0.37 13.73 0.55
C ARG A 52 -0.87 12.32 0.26
N ALA A 53 0.03 11.39 -0.08
CA ALA A 53 -0.34 10.00 -0.32
C ALA A 53 -0.85 9.33 0.96
N ALA A 54 -0.20 9.55 2.10
CA ALA A 54 -0.65 9.03 3.40
C ALA A 54 -1.94 9.70 3.89
N TYR A 55 -2.10 10.99 3.62
CA TYR A 55 -3.31 11.74 3.97
C TYR A 55 -4.53 11.29 3.15
N HIS A 56 -4.38 11.13 1.84
CA HIS A 56 -5.44 10.58 0.99
C HIS A 56 -5.79 9.15 1.41
N LEU A 57 -4.79 8.32 1.67
CA LEU A 57 -4.97 6.95 2.17
C LEU A 57 -5.81 6.92 3.46
N ALA A 58 -5.45 7.74 4.45
CA ALA A 58 -6.16 7.81 5.72
C ALA A 58 -7.57 8.38 5.57
N HIS A 59 -7.73 9.45 4.79
CA HIS A 59 -8.99 10.16 4.66
C HIS A 59 -9.99 9.42 3.76
N GLU A 60 -9.55 8.78 2.68
CA GLU A 60 -10.44 8.06 1.75
C GLU A 60 -10.92 6.74 2.35
N GLN A 61 -10.09 6.06 3.15
CA GLN A 61 -10.44 4.79 3.80
C GLN A 61 -10.99 4.96 5.22
N GLY A 62 -10.99 6.17 5.77
CA GLY A 62 -11.40 6.42 7.16
C GLY A 62 -10.46 5.80 8.19
N TRP A 63 -9.20 5.60 7.83
CA TRP A 63 -8.18 5.04 8.72
C TRP A 63 -7.64 6.09 9.68
N THR A 64 -7.31 5.64 10.88
CA THR A 64 -6.48 6.36 11.84
C THR A 64 -5.06 6.54 11.29
N GLU A 65 -4.33 7.52 11.84
CA GLU A 65 -2.92 7.75 11.48
C GLU A 65 -2.06 6.49 11.70
N THR A 66 -2.35 5.72 12.75
CA THR A 66 -1.66 4.46 13.07
C THR A 66 -1.91 3.38 12.01
N GLU A 67 -3.16 3.20 11.58
CA GLU A 67 -3.51 2.23 10.53
C GLU A 67 -2.88 2.61 9.19
N ALA A 68 -2.92 3.89 8.83
CA ALA A 68 -2.27 4.41 7.63
C ALA A 68 -0.73 4.23 7.68
N ALA A 69 -0.12 4.40 8.87
CA ALA A 69 1.31 4.16 9.07
C ALA A 69 1.68 2.68 8.89
N HIS A 70 0.93 1.76 9.52
CA HIS A 70 1.14 0.32 9.36
C HIS A 70 0.95 -0.13 7.91
N PHE A 71 -0.06 0.39 7.23
CA PHE A 71 -0.26 0.11 5.81
C PHE A 71 0.92 0.57 4.96
N ALA A 72 1.40 1.81 5.18
CA ALA A 72 2.56 2.33 4.46
C ALA A 72 3.83 1.52 4.76
N GLU A 73 4.05 1.11 6.01
CA GLU A 73 5.21 0.30 6.43
C GLU A 73 5.32 -0.99 5.62
N ALA A 74 4.20 -1.69 5.38
CA ALA A 74 4.16 -2.90 4.57
C ALA A 74 4.13 -2.63 3.06
N ALA A 75 3.42 -1.59 2.62
CA ALA A 75 3.26 -1.28 1.20
C ALA A 75 4.58 -0.81 0.53
N ILE A 76 5.40 -0.06 1.26
CA ILE A 76 6.65 0.52 0.74
C ILE A 76 7.66 -0.54 0.26
N PRO A 77 8.11 -1.50 1.09
CA PRO A 77 9.08 -2.51 0.65
C PRO A 77 8.49 -3.46 -0.40
N THR A 78 7.17 -3.62 -0.43
CA THR A 78 6.47 -4.61 -1.26
C THR A 78 6.18 -4.08 -2.66
N TYR A 79 5.63 -2.87 -2.76
CA TYR A 79 5.10 -2.31 -4.01
C TYR A 79 5.83 -1.07 -4.51
N CYS A 80 6.53 -0.33 -3.65
CA CYS A 80 7.16 0.90 -4.10
C CYS A 80 8.47 0.57 -4.83
N PRO A 81 8.64 1.03 -6.08
CA PRO A 81 9.90 0.84 -6.78
C PRO A 81 11.03 1.53 -6.02
N ARG A 82 12.21 0.91 -5.97
CA ARG A 82 13.45 1.50 -5.43
C ARG A 82 13.94 2.64 -6.33
N VAL A 83 13.15 3.67 -6.54
CA VAL A 83 13.59 4.92 -7.21
C VAL A 83 14.25 5.89 -6.24
N TRP A 84 14.68 5.40 -5.08
CA TRP A 84 15.54 6.13 -4.15
C TRP A 84 16.99 5.79 -4.49
N LYS A 85 17.54 6.49 -5.49
CA LYS A 85 18.98 6.67 -5.64
C LYS A 85 19.25 8.13 -5.95
#